data_AF-A0A972BGV2-F1
#
_entry.id   AF-A0A972BGV2-F1
#
_cell.length_a   1.000
_cell.length_b   1.000
_cell.length_c   1.000
_cell.angle_alpha   90.00
_cell.angle_beta   90.00
_cell.angle_gamma   90.00
#
_symmetry.space_group_name_H-M   'P 1'
#
loop_
_entity.id
_entity.type
_entity.pdbx_description
1 polymer ?
#
loop_
_entity_poly.entity_id
_entity_poly.type
_entity_poly.pdbx_seq_one_letter_code
_entity_poly.pdbx_strand_id
1 'polypeptide(L)'
;YHRNNIEDVSSEEFIDLLIDKGVRFVWYFTYVPVGANANLELMATPEQRAYMHKRTSELRLRKPIFLMDFWNDGIVSGGCIAGGRRYLHINAAGEVEPCAFVHYATDNINEKSLAEALQSPLFKAYQKRIPFSDNHLRPCPLIDNPDAIRDMVHESGAYNTEADADETVDEFAAKLQDYAKAWGEVADRIVAEEKAEAKSKVG
;
A
#
# COMPACT_ATOMS: atom_id res chain seq x y z
N TYR A 1 -0.60 -6.67 9.78
CA TYR A 1 -1.53 -6.38 10.89
C TYR A 1 -2.92 -6.16 10.32
N HIS A 2 -3.94 -6.36 11.14
CA HIS A 2 -5.35 -6.10 10.84
C HIS A 2 -5.99 -5.44 12.06
N ARG A 3 -7.28 -5.10 11.98
CA ARG A 3 -8.02 -4.37 13.02
C ARG A 3 -7.82 -4.89 14.45
N ASN A 4 -7.64 -6.20 14.63
CA ASN A 4 -7.71 -6.83 15.94
C ASN A 4 -6.34 -7.16 16.55
N ASN A 5 -5.22 -6.89 15.88
CA ASN A 5 -3.89 -7.27 16.38
C ASN A 5 -2.84 -6.16 16.31
N ILE A 6 -3.26 -4.92 16.05
CA ILE A 6 -2.36 -3.76 15.97
C ILE A 6 -1.59 -3.54 17.26
N GLU A 7 -2.24 -3.67 18.41
CA GLU A 7 -1.59 -3.49 19.72
C GLU A 7 -0.56 -4.59 19.98
N ASP A 8 -0.88 -5.85 19.65
CA ASP A 8 0.04 -6.98 19.84
C ASP A 8 1.28 -6.82 18.98
N VAL A 9 1.11 -6.61 17.67
CA VAL A 9 2.22 -6.57 16.71
C VAL A 9 3.07 -5.31 16.83
N SER A 10 2.59 -4.27 17.55
CA SER A 10 3.34 -3.04 17.79
C SER A 10 3.72 -2.82 19.26
N SER A 11 3.45 -3.81 20.10
CA SER A 11 3.83 -3.81 21.52
C SER A 11 5.35 -3.80 21.69
N GLU A 12 5.86 -3.20 22.77
CA GLU A 12 7.31 -3.29 23.05
C GLU A 12 7.73 -4.74 23.29
N GLU A 13 6.90 -5.53 23.98
CA GLU A 13 7.18 -6.94 24.27
C GLU A 13 7.38 -7.77 22.99
N PHE A 14 6.50 -7.61 21.99
CA PHE A 14 6.65 -8.32 20.72
C PHE A 14 7.92 -7.89 19.97
N ILE A 15 8.20 -6.59 19.93
CA ILE A 15 9.39 -6.06 19.26
C ILE A 15 10.68 -6.52 19.95
N ASP A 16 10.70 -6.52 21.28
CA ASP A 16 11.84 -6.98 22.07
C ASP A 16 12.06 -8.49 21.88
N LEU A 17 10.99 -9.28 21.83
CA LEU A 17 11.07 -10.70 21.48
C LEU A 17 11.73 -10.91 20.11
N LEU A 18 11.34 -10.13 19.09
CA LEU A 18 11.94 -10.24 17.75
C LEU A 18 13.44 -9.90 17.78
N ILE A 19 13.82 -8.85 18.51
CA ILE A 19 15.23 -8.45 18.69
C ILE A 19 16.03 -9.55 19.39
N ASP A 20 15.49 -10.14 20.45
CA ASP A 20 16.11 -11.24 21.20
C ASP A 20 16.30 -12.50 20.34
N LYS A 21 15.39 -12.73 19.37
CA LYS A 21 15.52 -13.78 18.36
C LYS A 21 16.49 -13.43 17.22
N GLY A 22 17.10 -12.26 17.25
CA GLY A 22 18.09 -11.81 16.27
C GLY A 22 17.47 -11.22 14.99
N VAL A 23 16.18 -10.90 14.99
CA VAL A 23 15.51 -10.25 13.84
C VAL A 23 16.05 -8.84 13.67
N ARG A 24 16.42 -8.50 12.43
CA ARG A 24 17.02 -7.19 12.10
C ARG A 24 16.04 -6.22 11.45
N PHE A 25 15.01 -6.75 10.80
CA PHE A 25 13.99 -5.95 10.15
C PHE A 25 12.64 -6.66 10.15
N VAL A 26 11.56 -5.90 10.09
CA VAL A 26 10.17 -6.39 10.03
C VAL A 26 9.43 -5.68 8.91
N TRP A 27 8.61 -6.44 8.19
CA TRP A 27 7.75 -5.94 7.12
C TRP A 27 6.31 -5.98 7.64
N TYR A 28 5.73 -4.81 7.88
CA TYR A 28 4.32 -4.67 8.18
C TYR A 28 3.53 -4.50 6.89
N PHE A 29 2.65 -5.48 6.66
CA PHE A 29 1.58 -5.39 5.69
C PHE A 29 0.27 -5.20 6.46
N THR A 30 -0.42 -4.07 6.26
CA THR A 30 -1.79 -3.93 6.75
C THR A 30 -2.70 -4.84 5.93
N TYR A 31 -3.78 -5.33 6.53
CA TYR A 31 -4.79 -6.08 5.80
C TYR A 31 -5.40 -5.20 4.72
N VAL A 32 -5.32 -5.67 3.49
CA VAL A 32 -5.95 -5.07 2.31
C VAL A 32 -6.96 -6.10 1.79
N PRO A 33 -8.21 -5.68 1.51
CA PRO A 33 -9.31 -6.60 1.22
C PRO A 33 -9.29 -7.07 -0.25
N VAL A 34 -8.20 -7.71 -0.64
CA VAL A 34 -7.99 -8.39 -1.94
C VAL A 34 -8.08 -9.90 -1.69
N GLY A 35 -8.64 -10.66 -2.63
CA GLY A 35 -8.95 -12.07 -2.41
C GLY A 35 -10.46 -12.36 -2.42
N ALA A 36 -10.79 -13.61 -2.76
CA ALA A 36 -12.13 -14.15 -2.55
C ALA A 36 -12.60 -13.97 -1.10
N ASN A 37 -13.84 -13.50 -0.92
CA ASN A 37 -14.47 -13.26 0.39
C ASN A 37 -13.70 -12.28 1.30
N ALA A 38 -13.08 -11.25 0.73
CA ALA A 38 -12.39 -10.21 1.50
C ALA A 38 -13.32 -9.51 2.50
N ASN A 39 -12.83 -9.34 3.74
CA ASN A 39 -13.61 -8.81 4.85
C ASN A 39 -13.12 -7.41 5.26
N LEU A 40 -13.90 -6.38 4.90
CA LEU A 40 -13.60 -4.98 5.24
C LEU A 40 -13.51 -4.73 6.75
N GLU A 41 -14.17 -5.53 7.58
CA GLU A 41 -14.10 -5.40 9.04
C GLU A 41 -12.72 -5.77 9.61
N LEU A 42 -11.87 -6.43 8.83
CA LEU A 42 -10.48 -6.71 9.22
C LEU A 42 -9.53 -5.56 8.85
N MET A 43 -9.93 -4.62 8.00
CA MET A 43 -9.09 -3.46 7.72
C MET A 43 -8.88 -2.64 9.00
N ALA A 44 -7.62 -2.27 9.23
CA ALA A 44 -7.29 -1.29 10.26
C ALA A 44 -8.11 -0.02 10.04
N THR A 45 -8.70 0.55 11.09
CA THR A 45 -9.40 1.83 10.95
C THR A 45 -8.41 2.95 10.58
N PRO A 46 -8.87 4.10 10.06
CA PRO A 46 -8.00 5.26 9.84
C PRO A 46 -7.18 5.66 11.08
N GLU A 47 -7.78 5.63 12.26
CA GLU A 47 -7.11 5.96 13.54
C GLU A 47 -6.07 4.91 13.91
N GLN A 48 -6.37 3.64 13.68
CA GLN A 48 -5.44 2.54 13.88
C GLN A 48 -4.25 2.61 12.93
N ARG A 49 -4.48 2.99 11.67
CA ARG A 49 -3.39 3.24 10.71
C ARG A 49 -2.54 4.43 11.11
N ALA A 50 -3.15 5.52 11.58
CA ALA A 50 -2.43 6.68 12.14
C ALA A 50 -1.59 6.30 13.37
N TYR A 51 -2.15 5.47 14.26
CA TYR A 51 -1.42 4.91 15.39
C TYR A 51 -0.20 4.12 14.91
N MET A 52 -0.34 3.23 13.92
CA MET A 52 0.77 2.46 13.37
C MET A 52 1.85 3.33 12.71
N HIS A 53 1.48 4.39 11.98
CA HIS A 53 2.43 5.38 11.43
C HIS A 53 3.33 5.97 12.52
N LYS A 54 2.71 6.48 13.59
CA LYS A 54 3.44 7.05 14.73
C LYS A 54 4.26 5.97 15.45
N ARG A 55 3.63 4.83 15.75
CA ARG A 55 4.21 3.78 16.58
C ARG A 55 5.43 3.13 15.94
N THR A 56 5.37 2.81 14.65
CA THR A 56 6.52 2.24 13.92
C THR A 56 7.67 3.23 13.82
N SER A 57 7.37 4.52 13.65
CA SER A 57 8.37 5.60 13.65
C SER A 57 9.05 5.77 15.01
N GLU A 58 8.28 5.76 16.10
CA GLU A 58 8.83 5.80 17.47
C GLU A 58 9.73 4.60 17.77
N LEU A 59 9.27 3.38 17.44
CA LEU A 59 10.02 2.16 17.69
C LEU A 59 11.32 2.10 16.88
N ARG A 60 11.31 2.53 15.61
CA ARG A 60 12.53 2.64 14.78
C ARG A 60 13.60 3.54 15.40
N LEU A 61 13.20 4.60 16.09
CA LEU A 61 14.13 5.52 16.74
C LEU A 61 14.68 4.97 18.07
N ARG A 62 13.91 4.13 18.76
CA ARG A 62 14.21 3.66 20.12
C ARG A 62 14.82 2.27 20.19
N LYS A 63 14.56 1.41 19.22
CA LYS A 63 14.91 -0.02 19.26
C LYS A 63 15.88 -0.37 18.11
N PRO A 64 16.83 -1.29 18.30
CA PRO A 64 17.82 -1.68 17.28
C PRO A 64 17.25 -2.64 16.21
N ILE A 65 16.10 -2.29 15.64
CA ILE A 65 15.40 -3.07 14.60
C ILE A 65 14.77 -2.12 13.57
N PHE A 66 14.82 -2.50 12.30
CA PHE A 66 14.24 -1.69 11.23
C PHE A 66 12.81 -2.13 10.90
N LEU A 67 11.82 -1.30 11.23
CA LEU A 67 10.41 -1.57 10.95
C LEU A 67 9.98 -0.85 9.68
N MET A 68 9.46 -1.60 8.70
CA MET A 68 8.94 -1.06 7.45
C MET A 68 7.43 -1.27 7.39
N ASP A 69 6.66 -0.21 7.24
CA ASP A 69 5.22 -0.26 7.05
C ASP A 69 4.86 0.16 5.62
N PHE A 70 4.38 -0.79 4.83
CA PHE A 70 4.19 -0.61 3.38
C PHE A 70 3.22 0.51 3.01
N TRP A 71 2.23 0.80 3.85
CA TRP A 71 1.21 1.81 3.57
C TRP A 71 1.43 3.13 4.30
N ASN A 72 2.20 3.12 5.39
CA ASN A 72 2.55 4.33 6.13
C ASN A 72 3.90 4.94 5.72
N ASP A 73 4.85 4.13 5.22
CA ASP A 73 6.18 4.61 4.80
C ASP A 73 6.24 5.16 3.37
N GLY A 74 5.10 5.61 2.84
CA GLY A 74 5.05 6.32 1.57
C GLY A 74 5.89 7.60 1.60
N ILE A 75 6.04 8.27 2.74
CA ILE A 75 6.92 9.45 2.89
C ILE A 75 8.39 9.08 2.62
N VAL A 76 8.84 7.93 3.14
CA VAL A 76 10.23 7.46 3.00
C VAL A 76 10.50 6.95 1.59
N SER A 77 9.54 6.23 1.00
CA SER A 77 9.65 5.70 -0.35
C SER A 77 9.33 6.75 -1.43
N GLY A 78 8.75 7.90 -1.09
CA GLY A 78 8.32 8.91 -2.04
C GLY A 78 7.10 8.48 -2.86
N GLY A 79 6.11 7.88 -2.19
CA GLY A 79 4.87 7.38 -2.76
C GLY A 79 4.92 5.90 -3.17
N CYS A 80 3.95 5.46 -3.98
CA CYS A 80 3.88 4.08 -4.46
C CYS A 80 5.16 3.63 -5.18
N ILE A 81 5.58 2.38 -4.94
CA ILE A 81 6.74 1.77 -5.61
C ILE A 81 6.38 0.79 -6.74
N ALA A 82 5.08 0.53 -6.93
CA ALA A 82 4.50 -0.37 -7.92
C ALA A 82 4.67 0.11 -9.37
N GLY A 83 4.16 -0.68 -10.33
CA GLY A 83 4.09 -0.30 -11.74
C GLY A 83 5.45 -0.20 -12.41
N GLY A 84 6.43 -0.99 -11.93
CA GLY A 84 7.78 -1.01 -12.47
C GLY A 84 8.64 0.20 -12.06
N ARG A 85 8.17 1.08 -11.17
CA ARG A 85 8.98 2.19 -10.64
C ARG A 85 10.18 1.68 -9.85
N ARG A 86 9.92 0.76 -8.91
CA ARG A 86 10.95 0.01 -8.18
C ARG A 86 10.60 -1.47 -7.98
N TYR A 87 9.36 -1.84 -8.28
CA TYR A 87 8.80 -3.15 -7.99
C TYR A 87 7.67 -3.48 -8.97
N LEU A 88 7.52 -4.79 -9.23
CA LEU A 88 6.42 -5.42 -9.95
C LEU A 88 6.25 -6.85 -9.42
N HIS A 89 5.13 -7.48 -9.75
CA HIS A 89 4.82 -8.85 -9.41
C HIS A 89 4.68 -9.68 -10.69
N ILE A 90 5.22 -10.89 -10.71
CA ILE A 90 4.96 -11.89 -11.75
C ILE A 90 4.33 -13.06 -11.03
N ASN A 91 3.08 -13.36 -11.35
CA ASN A 91 2.35 -14.43 -10.69
C ASN A 91 2.74 -15.82 -11.25
N ALA A 92 2.16 -16.88 -10.70
CA ALA A 92 2.49 -18.25 -11.09
C ALA A 92 2.12 -18.61 -12.54
N ALA A 93 1.19 -17.88 -13.17
CA ALA A 93 0.84 -18.02 -14.58
C ALA A 93 1.77 -17.23 -15.53
N GLY A 94 2.69 -16.44 -14.96
CA GLY A 94 3.61 -15.58 -15.72
C GLY A 94 3.04 -14.19 -16.06
N GLU A 95 1.84 -13.86 -15.58
CA GLU A 95 1.22 -12.56 -15.81
C GLU A 95 1.96 -11.48 -15.02
N VAL A 96 2.24 -10.35 -15.67
CA VAL A 96 3.05 -9.27 -15.11
C VAL A 96 2.12 -8.21 -14.50
N GLU A 97 1.99 -8.26 -13.18
CA GLU A 97 1.16 -7.39 -12.35
C GLU A 97 1.97 -6.22 -11.79
N PRO A 98 1.38 -5.02 -11.60
CA PRO A 98 2.11 -3.86 -11.10
C PRO A 98 2.47 -3.98 -9.61
N CYS A 99 1.75 -4.81 -8.84
CA CYS A 99 1.92 -5.02 -7.41
C CYS A 99 1.31 -6.36 -6.98
N ALA A 100 1.84 -7.03 -5.95
CA ALA A 100 1.29 -8.29 -5.42
C ALA A 100 -0.14 -8.18 -4.85
N PHE A 101 -0.67 -6.96 -4.66
CA PHE A 101 -2.04 -6.72 -4.25
C PHE A 101 -2.95 -6.25 -5.41
N VAL A 102 -2.42 -6.17 -6.63
CA VAL A 102 -3.15 -5.68 -7.81
C VAL A 102 -3.16 -6.78 -8.86
N HIS A 103 -4.22 -7.58 -8.88
CA HIS A 103 -4.39 -8.71 -9.79
C HIS A 103 -4.99 -8.27 -11.13
N TYR A 104 -4.22 -7.44 -11.84
CA TYR A 104 -4.52 -7.04 -13.21
C TYR A 104 -3.26 -7.07 -14.07
N ALA A 105 -3.38 -7.58 -15.29
CA ALA A 105 -2.28 -7.65 -16.24
C ALA A 105 -2.72 -7.28 -17.66
N THR A 106 -1.74 -6.88 -18.46
CA THR A 106 -1.88 -6.74 -19.93
C THR A 106 -0.94 -7.69 -20.67
N ASP A 107 0.15 -8.10 -20.02
CA ASP A 107 1.25 -8.86 -20.62
C ASP A 107 1.63 -10.07 -19.75
N ASN A 108 2.16 -11.11 -20.40
CA ASN A 108 2.67 -12.32 -19.76
C ASN A 108 4.13 -12.55 -20.18
N ILE A 109 4.99 -12.91 -19.22
CA ILE A 109 6.43 -13.12 -19.44
C ILE A 109 6.75 -14.32 -20.33
N ASN A 110 5.78 -15.23 -20.50
CA ASN A 110 5.90 -16.36 -21.43
C ASN A 110 5.77 -15.93 -22.90
N GLU A 111 5.23 -14.74 -23.16
CA GLU A 111 4.96 -14.22 -24.50
C GLU A 111 5.83 -13.01 -24.86
N LYS A 112 6.23 -12.22 -23.85
CA LYS A 112 6.99 -10.98 -24.00
C LYS A 112 8.16 -10.95 -23.03
N SER A 113 9.23 -10.23 -23.38
CA SER A 113 10.32 -9.97 -22.43
C SER A 113 9.86 -9.06 -21.29
N LEU A 114 10.57 -9.11 -20.16
CA LEU A 114 10.27 -8.22 -19.02
C LEU A 114 10.41 -6.74 -19.41
N ALA A 115 11.36 -6.41 -20.28
CA ALA A 115 11.56 -5.06 -20.78
C ALA A 115 10.35 -4.56 -21.57
N GLU A 116 9.74 -5.42 -22.40
CA GLU A 116 8.49 -5.11 -23.13
C GLU A 116 7.31 -4.98 -22.16
N ALA A 117 7.16 -5.90 -21.21
CA ALA A 117 6.09 -5.86 -20.22
C ALA A 117 6.14 -4.59 -19.34
N LEU A 118 7.34 -4.08 -19.03
CA LEU A 118 7.52 -2.80 -18.35
C LEU A 118 7.06 -1.57 -19.16
N GLN A 119 6.90 -1.72 -20.47
CA GLN A 119 6.33 -0.70 -21.36
C GLN A 119 4.84 -0.92 -21.65
N SER A 120 4.22 -1.92 -21.03
CA SER A 120 2.81 -2.27 -21.23
C SER A 120 1.86 -1.10 -20.90
N PRO A 121 0.64 -1.08 -21.49
CA PRO A 121 -0.35 -0.04 -21.22
C PRO A 121 -0.64 0.16 -19.73
N LEU A 122 -0.73 -0.94 -18.95
CA LEU A 122 -0.97 -0.86 -17.51
C LEU A 122 0.19 -0.19 -16.77
N PHE A 123 1.43 -0.57 -17.07
CA PHE A 123 2.61 0.02 -16.43
C PHE A 123 2.80 1.49 -16.83
N LYS A 124 2.49 1.85 -18.07
CA LYS A 124 2.44 3.25 -18.50
C LYS A 124 1.37 4.06 -17.77
N ALA A 125 0.19 3.47 -17.54
CA ALA A 125 -0.88 4.11 -16.78
C ALA A 125 -0.48 4.40 -15.33
N TYR A 126 0.30 3.50 -14.70
CA TYR A 126 0.95 3.72 -13.40
C TYR A 126 2.00 4.83 -13.45
N GLN A 127 2.95 4.75 -14.38
CA GLN A 127 4.05 5.73 -14.51
C GLN A 127 3.54 7.16 -14.70
N LYS A 128 2.43 7.33 -15.43
CA LYS A 128 1.76 8.62 -15.66
C LYS A 128 1.14 9.22 -14.40
N ARG A 129 0.74 8.40 -13.43
CA ARG A 129 -0.06 8.82 -12.26
C ARG A 129 0.72 8.81 -10.95
N ILE A 130 1.93 8.26 -10.89
CA ILE A 130 2.74 8.31 -9.66
C ILE A 130 3.41 9.70 -9.54
N PRO A 131 3.28 10.38 -8.39
CA PRO A 131 2.56 9.97 -7.18
C PRO A 131 1.03 10.12 -7.30
N PHE A 132 0.28 9.14 -6.78
CA PHE A 132 -1.19 9.15 -6.82
C PHE A 132 -1.82 10.22 -5.91
N SER A 133 -1.07 10.71 -4.93
CA SER A 133 -1.45 11.79 -4.02
C SER A 133 -0.21 12.58 -3.64
N ASP A 134 -0.35 13.91 -3.53
CA ASP A 134 0.68 14.79 -2.96
C ASP A 134 0.92 14.52 -1.47
N ASN A 135 -0.06 13.90 -0.79
CA ASN A 135 0.10 13.39 0.55
C ASN A 135 0.64 11.95 0.49
N HIS A 136 1.94 11.78 0.76
CA HIS A 136 2.59 10.47 0.72
C HIS A 136 2.15 9.49 1.83
N LEU A 137 1.28 9.88 2.76
CA LEU A 137 0.56 8.92 3.63
C LEU A 137 -0.59 8.20 2.89
N ARG A 138 -0.88 8.62 1.64
CA ARG A 138 -1.89 8.05 0.76
C ARG A 138 -1.26 7.47 -0.53
N PRO A 139 -0.23 6.61 -0.43
CA PRO A 139 0.54 6.20 -1.60
C PRO A 139 -0.17 5.15 -2.46
N CYS A 140 -1.16 4.42 -1.94
CA CYS A 140 -1.68 3.22 -2.58
C CYS A 140 -2.80 3.54 -3.58
N PRO A 141 -2.73 3.06 -4.84
CA PRO A 141 -3.83 3.23 -5.78
C PRO A 141 -5.04 2.33 -5.48
N LEU A 142 -4.93 1.34 -4.58
CA LEU A 142 -6.06 0.49 -4.18
C LEU A 142 -6.86 1.14 -3.04
N ILE A 143 -6.26 1.26 -1.86
CA ILE A 143 -6.99 1.64 -0.63
C ILE A 143 -6.98 3.14 -0.32
N ASP A 144 -6.08 3.91 -0.94
CA ASP A 144 -5.97 5.36 -0.69
C ASP A 144 -6.53 6.21 -1.83
N ASN A 145 -6.47 5.68 -3.06
CA ASN A 145 -6.90 6.36 -4.28
C ASN A 145 -7.64 5.37 -5.22
N PRO A 146 -8.76 4.75 -4.79
CA PRO A 146 -9.44 3.68 -5.53
C PRO A 146 -9.86 4.06 -6.96
N ASP A 147 -10.17 5.34 -7.22
CA ASP A 147 -10.43 5.80 -8.59
C ASP A 147 -9.20 5.67 -9.50
N ALA A 148 -7.99 5.79 -8.97
CA ALA A 148 -6.77 5.67 -9.75
C ALA A 148 -6.59 4.25 -10.30
N ILE A 149 -6.82 3.20 -9.49
CA ILE A 149 -6.74 1.83 -10.01
C ILE A 149 -7.83 1.55 -11.03
N ARG A 150 -9.07 1.98 -10.76
CA ARG A 150 -10.20 1.87 -11.70
C ARG A 150 -9.85 2.48 -13.05
N ASP A 151 -9.38 3.72 -13.05
CA ASP A 151 -9.06 4.44 -14.28
C ASP A 151 -7.87 3.81 -15.02
N MET A 152 -6.87 3.29 -14.30
CA MET A 152 -5.72 2.60 -14.90
C MET A 152 -6.12 1.28 -15.56
N VAL A 153 -6.99 0.49 -14.94
CA VAL A 153 -7.49 -0.77 -15.51
C VAL A 153 -8.28 -0.49 -16.79
N HIS A 154 -9.23 0.47 -16.76
CA HIS A 154 -10.01 0.87 -17.94
C HIS A 154 -9.15 1.47 -19.06
N GLU A 155 -8.21 2.38 -18.75
CA GLU A 155 -7.32 3.01 -19.75
C GLU A 155 -6.40 1.98 -20.43
N SER A 156 -5.94 0.99 -19.68
CA SER A 156 -4.97 0.00 -20.19
C SER A 156 -5.61 -1.20 -20.87
N GLY A 157 -6.90 -1.46 -20.62
CA GLY A 157 -7.56 -2.70 -21.03
C GLY A 157 -7.02 -3.92 -20.29
N ALA A 158 -6.49 -3.74 -19.08
CA ALA A 158 -5.99 -4.84 -18.27
C ALA A 158 -7.12 -5.80 -17.87
N TYR A 159 -6.86 -7.10 -17.93
CA TYR A 159 -7.80 -8.12 -17.49
C TYR A 159 -7.46 -8.55 -16.06
N ASN A 160 -8.48 -9.04 -15.34
CA ASN A 160 -8.33 -9.54 -13.98
C ASN A 160 -7.59 -10.89 -14.01
N THR A 161 -6.56 -11.03 -13.16
CA THR A 161 -5.71 -12.23 -13.04
C THR A 161 -6.05 -13.07 -11.80
N GLU A 162 -7.04 -12.66 -11.02
CA GLU A 162 -7.54 -13.39 -9.86
C GLU A 162 -8.38 -14.61 -10.28
N ALA A 163 -8.13 -15.76 -9.67
CA ALA A 163 -8.74 -17.03 -10.06
C ALA A 163 -10.27 -17.06 -9.86
N ASP A 164 -10.77 -16.34 -8.84
CA ASP A 164 -12.19 -16.24 -8.47
C ASP A 164 -12.65 -14.78 -8.59
N ALA A 165 -12.66 -14.27 -9.82
CA ALA A 165 -12.96 -12.88 -10.15
C ALA A 165 -14.47 -12.56 -10.12
N ASP A 166 -15.11 -12.69 -8.96
CA ASP A 166 -16.52 -12.34 -8.75
C ASP A 166 -16.76 -10.83 -8.65
N GLU A 167 -15.69 -10.03 -8.57
CA GLU A 167 -15.74 -8.58 -8.39
C GLU A 167 -15.00 -7.85 -9.52
N THR A 168 -15.66 -6.85 -10.09
CA THR A 168 -15.09 -5.94 -11.08
C THR A 168 -14.21 -4.86 -10.42
N VAL A 169 -13.34 -4.21 -11.19
CA VAL A 169 -12.53 -3.09 -10.68
C VAL A 169 -13.41 -1.93 -10.18
N ASP A 170 -14.59 -1.73 -10.78
CA ASP A 170 -15.52 -0.69 -10.40
C ASP A 170 -16.17 -0.99 -9.04
N GLU A 171 -16.60 -2.24 -8.80
CA GLU A 171 -17.14 -2.70 -7.52
C GLU A 171 -16.06 -2.64 -6.43
N PHE A 172 -14.84 -3.11 -6.73
CA PHE A 172 -13.71 -3.05 -5.81
C PHE A 172 -13.37 -1.61 -5.42
N ALA A 173 -13.33 -0.70 -6.39
CA ALA A 173 -13.06 0.71 -6.13
C ALA A 173 -14.19 1.33 -5.29
N ALA A 174 -15.45 1.04 -5.61
CA ALA A 174 -16.62 1.56 -4.91
C ALA A 174 -16.63 1.17 -3.43
N LYS A 175 -16.35 -0.09 -3.08
CA LYS A 175 -16.35 -0.55 -1.68
C LYS A 175 -15.27 0.10 -0.81
N LEU A 176 -14.22 0.66 -1.42
CA LEU A 176 -13.10 1.31 -0.71
C LEU A 176 -13.24 2.83 -0.61
N GLN A 177 -14.22 3.45 -1.27
CA GLN A 177 -14.37 4.92 -1.30
C GLN A 177 -14.49 5.52 0.10
N ASP A 178 -15.35 4.94 0.95
CA ASP A 178 -15.59 5.46 2.29
C ASP A 178 -14.33 5.34 3.16
N TYR A 179 -13.60 4.21 3.06
CA TYR A 179 -12.34 4.03 3.76
C TYR A 179 -11.27 5.01 3.28
N ALA A 180 -11.10 5.15 1.96
CA ALA A 180 -10.11 6.05 1.36
C ALA A 180 -10.37 7.50 1.76
N LYS A 181 -11.63 7.93 1.78
CA LYS A 181 -12.04 9.25 2.23
C LYS A 181 -11.73 9.47 3.71
N ALA A 182 -12.15 8.55 4.58
CA ALA A 182 -11.92 8.66 6.02
C ALA A 182 -10.42 8.67 6.37
N TRP A 183 -9.62 7.82 5.71
CA TRP A 183 -8.17 7.88 5.81
C TRP A 183 -7.59 9.19 5.29
N GLY A 184 -8.12 9.72 4.18
CA GLY A 184 -7.70 11.00 3.62
C GLY A 184 -7.79 12.15 4.64
N GLU A 185 -8.91 12.25 5.35
CA GLU A 185 -9.12 13.26 6.39
C GLU A 185 -8.10 13.13 7.55
N VAL A 186 -7.83 11.90 8.00
CA VAL A 186 -6.85 11.63 9.05
C VAL A 186 -5.43 11.92 8.59
N ALA A 187 -5.06 11.49 7.38
CA ALA A 187 -3.73 11.69 6.80
C ALA A 187 -3.43 13.17 6.58
N ASP A 188 -4.41 13.95 6.12
CA ASP A 188 -4.24 15.39 5.90
C ASP A 188 -4.06 16.14 7.23
N ARG A 189 -4.77 15.72 8.29
CA ARG A 189 -4.56 16.22 9.65
C ARG A 189 -3.14 15.93 10.15
N ILE A 190 -2.64 14.70 10.01
CA ILE A 190 -1.27 14.33 10.41
C ILE A 190 -0.24 15.23 9.72
N VAL A 191 -0.34 15.38 8.39
CA VAL A 191 0.59 16.22 7.63
C VAL A 191 0.52 17.69 8.05
N ALA A 192 -0.66 18.21 8.37
CA ALA A 192 -0.81 19.57 8.88
C ALA A 192 -0.15 19.76 10.24
N GLU A 193 -0.34 18.80 11.16
CA GLU A 193 0.28 18.78 12.49
C GLU A 193 1.82 18.70 12.40
N GLU A 194 2.36 17.76 11.62
CA GLU A 194 3.81 17.60 11.42
C GLU A 194 4.45 18.87 10.81
N LYS A 195 3.77 19.53 9.87
CA LYS A 195 4.21 20.81 9.29
C LYS A 195 4.19 21.94 10.33
N ALA A 196 3.19 21.98 11.20
CA ALA A 196 3.10 22.99 12.25
C ALA A 196 4.21 22.80 13.30
N GLU A 197 4.48 21.57 13.71
CA GLU A 197 5.58 21.23 14.62
C GLU A 197 6.96 21.53 14.04
N ALA A 198 7.16 21.28 12.74
CA ALA A 198 8.42 21.61 12.08
C ALA A 198 8.67 23.14 12.07
N LYS A 199 7.62 23.94 11.88
CA LYS A 199 7.72 25.42 11.91
C LYS A 199 8.00 25.94 13.33
N SER A 200 7.40 25.36 14.36
CA SER A 200 7.61 25.82 15.74
C SER A 200 9.00 25.50 16.29
N LYS A 201 9.71 24.51 15.73
CA LYS A 201 11.09 24.17 16.10
C LYS A 201 12.16 25.03 15.41
N VAL A 202 11.78 25.80 14.39
CA VAL A 202 12.70 26.63 13.58
C VAL A 202 12.59 28.12 13.93
N GLY A 203 11.56 28.54 14.69
CA GLY A 203 11.39 29.88 15.23
C GLY A 203 11.90 30.00 16.65
#